data_AF-A0A966FV88-F1
#
_entry.id   AF-A0A966FV88-F1
#
_cell.length_a   1.000
_cell.length_b   1.000
_cell.length_c   1.000
_cell.angle_alpha   90.00
_cell.angle_beta   90.00
_cell.angle_gamma   90.00
#
_symmetry.space_group_name_H-M   'P 1'
#
loop_
_entity.id
_entity.type
_entity.pdbx_description
1 polymer ?
#
loop_
_entity_poly.entity_id
_entity_poly.type
_entity_poly.pdbx_seq_one_letter_code
_entity_poly.pdbx_strand_id
1 'polypeptide(L)'
;RRIVIVAATMGCAFLCAIAAAALLIAGHFTPGFEEMPALIESPWVIALLAINAGLAGAALFERMVQTARTRGLAAAAVLPLNLAASGLIAARAVLRASRSDTQPAPASKRLPGAGTMPLAGSPRITDILVHSGALTGDGAKIARAYSRRTGRRLSLALQDLRLVDGTEVARAIGERQGMPFGHVDGPLDSYCSVFLSLHEAERFCAFAQRAEDGGVDVYIGEEYSVLEWRALRAALRRAGVHRPHFIAAPLAEVAYAIRFAGTAQEMAIEQTIAVSLMDGPIIEGTERAIRRQLRAPYRRLEDLLVERGLIRPRRLQLVRRRILDTRSGLQDVVRDDRRIPPFTLAETVREFNEWRPAIAPLNPVTPSARFDSQAGGAYRPRLAA
;
A
#
# COMPACT_ATOMS: atom_id res chain seq x y z
N ARG A 1 5.05 30.72 16.44
CA ARG A 1 5.05 30.08 17.79
C ARG A 1 3.77 30.36 18.60
N ARG A 2 3.31 31.62 18.75
CA ARG A 2 2.05 31.94 19.47
C ARG A 2 0.79 31.24 18.90
N ILE A 3 0.70 31.07 17.58
CA ILE A 3 -0.43 30.42 16.90
C ILE A 3 -0.56 28.92 17.25
N VAL A 4 0.55 28.22 17.49
CA VAL A 4 0.56 26.78 17.80
C VAL A 4 0.07 26.54 19.24
N ILE A 5 0.43 27.44 20.16
CA ILE A 5 -0.01 27.37 21.56
C ILE A 5 -1.51 27.67 21.64
N VAL A 6 -2.00 28.66 20.90
CA VAL A 6 -3.44 29.01 20.83
C VAL A 6 -4.25 27.89 20.17
N ALA A 7 -3.74 27.25 19.12
CA ALA A 7 -4.42 26.12 18.49
C ALA A 7 -4.49 24.89 19.41
N ALA A 8 -3.45 24.63 20.20
CA ALA A 8 -3.42 23.53 21.17
C ALA A 8 -4.38 23.78 22.35
N THR A 9 -4.44 25.00 22.89
CA THR A 9 -5.38 25.35 23.97
C THR A 9 -6.83 25.32 23.48
N MET A 10 -7.10 25.78 22.26
CA MET A 10 -8.43 25.67 21.65
C MET A 10 -8.86 24.23 21.38
N GLY A 11 -7.96 23.37 20.90
CA GLY A 11 -8.23 21.95 20.70
C GLY A 11 -8.57 21.25 22.03
N CYS A 12 -7.84 21.58 23.09
CA CYS A 12 -8.09 21.07 24.43
C CYS A 12 -9.45 21.56 24.99
N ALA A 13 -9.76 22.85 24.85
CA ALA A 13 -11.03 23.41 25.28
C ALA A 13 -12.24 22.81 24.54
N PHE A 14 -12.09 22.56 23.23
CA PHE A 14 -13.14 21.94 22.41
C PHE A 14 -13.38 20.48 22.78
N LEU A 15 -12.32 19.72 23.05
CA LEU A 15 -12.43 18.33 23.52
C LEU A 15 -13.04 18.26 24.93
N CYS A 16 -12.68 19.17 25.83
CA CYS A 16 -13.29 19.27 27.15
C CYS A 16 -14.78 19.63 27.08
N ALA A 17 -15.18 20.54 26.17
CA ALA A 17 -16.58 20.89 25.96
C ALA A 17 -17.40 19.72 25.38
N ILE A 18 -16.83 18.95 24.45
CA ILE A 18 -17.45 17.74 23.91
C ILE A 18 -17.58 16.66 25.00
N ALA A 19 -16.54 16.47 25.81
CA ALA A 19 -16.58 15.52 26.91
C ALA A 19 -17.64 15.88 27.96
N ALA A 20 -17.77 17.17 28.31
CA ALA A 20 -18.79 17.67 29.21
C ALA A 20 -20.21 17.52 28.63
N ALA A 21 -20.41 17.82 27.34
CA ALA A 21 -21.69 17.63 26.67
C ALA A 21 -22.07 16.15 26.57
N ALA A 22 -21.10 15.27 26.29
CA ALA A 22 -21.32 13.82 26.27
C ALA A 22 -21.70 13.28 27.66
N LEU A 23 -21.09 13.81 28.72
CA LEU A 23 -21.44 13.48 30.11
C LEU A 23 -22.85 13.96 30.51
N LEU A 24 -23.24 15.17 30.11
CA LEU A 24 -24.58 15.71 30.36
C LEU A 24 -25.66 14.94 29.59
N ILE A 25 -25.39 14.55 28.35
CA ILE A 25 -26.30 13.73 27.55
C ILE A 25 -26.39 12.31 28.12
N ALA A 26 -25.26 11.70 28.51
CA ALA A 26 -25.25 10.39 29.12
C ALA A 26 -26.06 10.36 30.43
N GLY A 27 -25.90 11.38 31.29
CA GLY A 27 -26.66 11.52 32.54
C GLY A 27 -28.17 11.69 32.34
N HIS A 28 -28.62 12.18 31.18
CA HIS A 28 -30.04 12.35 30.89
C HIS A 28 -30.74 11.05 30.44
N PHE A 29 -29.99 10.06 29.95
CA PHE A 29 -30.53 8.81 29.40
C PHE A 29 -30.28 7.57 30.27
N THR A 30 -29.52 7.68 31.36
CA THR A 30 -29.29 6.57 32.32
C THR A 30 -30.07 6.79 33.62
N PRO A 31 -31.12 5.99 33.91
CA PRO A 31 -31.77 6.00 35.22
C PRO A 31 -30.80 5.44 36.28
N GLY A 32 -30.60 6.17 37.37
CA GLY A 32 -29.60 5.88 38.42
C GLY A 32 -28.41 6.85 38.49
N PHE A 33 -28.38 7.89 37.63
CA PHE A 33 -27.31 8.90 37.66
C PHE A 33 -27.36 9.83 38.89
N GLU A 34 -28.47 9.83 39.64
CA GLU A 34 -28.64 10.58 40.89
C GLU A 34 -27.81 10.02 42.06
N GLU A 35 -27.34 8.76 41.97
CA GLU A 35 -26.56 8.10 43.04
C GLU A 35 -25.03 8.21 42.88
N MET A 36 -24.54 8.86 41.80
CA MET A 36 -23.10 9.15 41.67
C MET A 36 -22.72 10.43 42.43
N PRO A 37 -21.56 10.48 43.11
CA PRO A 37 -21.15 11.67 43.85
C PRO A 37 -21.04 12.86 42.90
N ALA A 38 -21.81 13.91 43.19
CA ALA A 38 -22.05 15.06 42.32
C ALA A 38 -20.77 15.87 42.04
N LEU A 39 -19.98 15.47 41.05
CA LEU A 39 -18.87 16.30 40.56
C LEU A 39 -19.36 17.58 39.86
N ILE A 40 -20.58 17.58 39.33
CA ILE A 40 -21.09 18.63 38.42
C ILE A 40 -21.74 19.82 39.16
N GLU A 41 -22.13 19.66 40.43
CA GLU A 41 -22.77 20.74 41.20
C GLU A 41 -21.76 21.70 41.87
N SER A 42 -20.47 21.41 41.78
CA SER A 42 -19.45 22.22 42.42
C SER A 42 -19.24 23.55 41.66
N PRO A 43 -19.40 24.72 42.31
CA PRO A 43 -19.39 26.03 41.64
C PRO A 43 -18.12 26.31 40.82
N TRP A 44 -17.00 25.70 41.19
CA TRP A 44 -15.72 25.85 40.50
C TRP A 44 -15.69 25.12 39.14
N VAL A 45 -16.43 24.02 38.98
CA VAL A 45 -16.57 23.30 37.69
C VAL A 45 -17.40 24.13 36.72
N ILE A 46 -18.48 24.74 37.20
CA ILE A 46 -19.32 25.64 36.41
C ILE A 46 -18.53 26.89 36.01
N ALA A 47 -17.72 27.46 36.92
CA ALA A 47 -16.84 28.57 36.62
C ALA A 47 -15.80 28.22 35.54
N LEU A 48 -15.17 27.05 35.63
CA LEU A 48 -14.23 26.56 34.60
C LEU A 48 -14.92 26.35 33.24
N LEU A 49 -16.13 25.79 33.24
CA LEU A 49 -16.91 25.62 32.01
C LEU A 49 -17.29 26.97 31.38
N ALA A 50 -17.69 27.96 32.20
CA ALA A 50 -18.01 29.30 31.73
C ALA A 50 -16.78 30.02 31.16
N ILE A 51 -15.62 29.91 31.82
CA ILE A 51 -14.35 30.49 31.33
C ILE A 51 -13.95 29.84 29.99
N ASN A 52 -14.04 28.51 29.89
CA ASN A 52 -13.71 27.79 28.66
C ASN A 52 -14.70 28.12 27.52
N ALA A 53 -15.99 28.28 27.82
CA ALA A 53 -16.99 28.71 26.85
C ALA A 53 -16.72 30.15 26.36
N GLY A 54 -16.34 31.06 27.25
CA GLY A 54 -15.96 32.43 26.91
C GLY A 54 -14.73 32.48 25.99
N LEU A 55 -13.69 31.70 26.29
CA LEU A 55 -12.48 31.61 25.46
C LEU A 55 -12.77 30.98 24.09
N ALA A 56 -13.61 29.95 24.04
CA ALA A 56 -14.04 29.32 22.79
C ALA A 56 -14.85 30.30 21.91
N GLY A 57 -15.76 31.07 22.53
CA GLY A 57 -16.54 32.11 21.85
C GLY A 57 -15.66 33.24 21.28
N ALA A 58 -14.71 33.74 22.07
CA ALA A 58 -13.79 34.79 21.65
C ALA A 58 -12.95 34.37 20.43
N ALA A 59 -12.46 33.13 20.44
CA ALA A 59 -11.64 32.63 19.36
C ALA A 59 -12.45 32.22 18.10
N LEU A 60 -13.71 31.79 18.28
CA LEU A 60 -14.65 31.65 17.16
C LEU A 60 -14.92 33.01 16.50
N PHE A 61 -15.11 34.06 17.30
CA PHE A 61 -15.29 35.41 16.80
C PHE A 61 -14.08 35.92 16.02
N GLU A 62 -12.88 35.77 16.58
CA GLU A 62 -11.63 36.15 15.89
C GLU A 62 -11.48 35.42 14.55
N ARG A 63 -11.82 34.12 14.51
CA ARG A 63 -11.74 33.31 13.30
C ARG A 63 -12.83 33.66 12.28
N MET A 64 -14.03 34.04 12.73
CA MET A 64 -15.09 34.58 11.87
C MET A 64 -14.67 35.91 11.25
N VAL A 65 -14.06 36.81 12.03
CA VAL A 65 -13.54 38.10 11.53
C VAL A 65 -12.43 37.90 10.49
N GLN A 66 -11.48 37.00 10.76
CA GLN A 66 -10.41 36.66 9.79
C GLN A 66 -10.96 36.01 8.52
N THR A 67 -11.98 35.16 8.65
CA THR A 67 -12.62 34.50 7.49
C THR A 67 -13.46 35.49 6.68
N ALA A 68 -14.15 36.43 7.34
CA ALA A 68 -14.89 37.51 6.68
C ALA A 68 -13.95 38.39 5.85
N ARG A 69 -12.76 38.71 6.37
CA ARG A 69 -11.74 39.51 5.68
C ARG A 69 -11.11 38.81 4.48
N THR A 70 -11.00 37.48 4.50
CA THR A 70 -10.26 36.71 3.49
C THR A 70 -11.15 36.02 2.45
N ARG A 71 -12.38 35.64 2.81
CA ARG A 71 -13.27 34.81 2.00
C ARG A 71 -14.71 35.35 1.90
N GLY A 72 -14.96 36.54 2.45
CA GLY A 72 -16.26 37.22 2.40
C GLY A 72 -17.22 36.82 3.53
N LEU A 73 -18.22 37.68 3.77
CA LEU A 73 -19.15 37.58 4.89
C LEU A 73 -20.02 36.31 4.86
N ALA A 74 -20.40 35.85 3.67
CA ALA A 74 -21.18 34.62 3.50
C ALA A 74 -20.41 33.38 4.00
N ALA A 75 -19.11 33.30 3.76
CA ALA A 75 -18.27 32.20 4.24
C ALA A 75 -18.04 32.25 5.77
N ALA A 76 -17.99 33.46 6.35
CA ALA A 76 -17.89 33.64 7.79
C ALA A 76 -19.16 33.19 8.53
N ALA A 77 -20.34 33.43 7.94
CA ALA A 77 -21.63 33.05 8.53
C ALA A 77 -21.83 31.52 8.62
N VAL A 78 -21.26 30.75 7.68
CA VAL A 78 -21.42 29.28 7.64
C VAL A 78 -20.30 28.55 8.43
N LEU A 79 -19.25 29.26 8.82
CA LEU A 79 -18.10 28.70 9.54
C LEU A 79 -18.44 28.00 10.88
N PRO A 80 -19.32 28.53 11.74
CA PRO A 80 -19.70 27.85 12.98
C PRO A 80 -20.40 26.51 12.72
N LEU A 81 -21.25 26.47 11.69
CA LEU A 81 -21.99 25.27 11.29
C LEU A 81 -21.05 24.18 10.75
N ASN A 82 -20.07 24.57 9.92
CA ASN A 82 -19.06 23.66 9.39
C ASN A 82 -18.13 23.13 10.50
N LEU A 83 -17.78 23.96 11.48
CA LEU A 83 -16.99 23.54 12.63
C LEU A 83 -17.76 22.55 13.51
N ALA A 84 -19.04 22.80 13.78
CA ALA A 84 -19.92 21.87 14.50
C ALA A 84 -20.05 20.52 13.76
N ALA A 85 -20.25 20.55 12.44
CA ALA A 85 -20.31 19.33 11.63
C ALA A 85 -18.98 18.57 11.65
N SER A 86 -17.85 19.27 11.55
CA SER A 86 -16.51 18.65 11.64
C SER A 86 -16.24 18.03 13.02
N GLY A 87 -16.72 18.66 14.09
CA GLY A 87 -16.64 18.14 15.45
C GLY A 87 -17.46 16.87 15.64
N LEU A 88 -18.67 16.81 15.09
CA LEU A 88 -19.50 15.59 15.11
C LEU A 88 -18.86 14.44 14.32
N ILE A 89 -18.24 14.73 13.18
CA ILE A 89 -17.51 13.73 12.39
C ILE A 89 -16.28 13.23 13.15
N ALA A 90 -15.53 14.13 13.77
CA ALA A 90 -14.36 13.79 14.60
C ALA A 90 -14.77 12.98 15.83
N ALA A 91 -15.83 13.36 16.54
CA ALA A 91 -16.36 12.61 17.68
C ALA A 91 -16.81 11.20 17.27
N ARG A 92 -17.47 11.07 16.12
CA ARG A 92 -17.87 9.76 15.56
C ARG A 92 -16.66 8.91 15.14
N ALA A 93 -15.59 9.54 14.67
CA ALA A 93 -14.33 8.86 14.36
C ALA A 93 -13.62 8.40 15.64
N VAL A 94 -13.59 9.23 16.68
CA VAL A 94 -13.01 8.90 18.00
C VAL A 94 -13.81 7.80 18.70
N LEU A 95 -15.15 7.83 18.66
CA LEU A 95 -16.01 6.76 19.18
C LEU A 95 -15.83 5.42 18.45
N ARG A 96 -15.43 5.45 17.16
CA ARG A 96 -15.06 4.24 16.42
C ARG A 96 -13.64 3.78 16.77
N ALA A 97 -12.72 4.71 16.99
CA ALA A 97 -11.35 4.42 17.41
C ALA A 97 -11.31 3.85 18.84
N SER A 98 -12.10 4.38 19.78
CA SER A 98 -12.12 3.91 21.17
C SER A 98 -12.75 2.53 21.34
N ARG A 99 -13.58 2.09 20.39
CA ARG A 99 -14.06 0.70 20.31
C ARG A 99 -13.00 -0.27 19.76
N SER A 100 -11.83 0.24 19.38
CA SER A 100 -10.70 -0.50 18.83
C SER A 100 -9.48 -0.53 19.76
N ASP A 101 -9.55 0.12 20.93
CA ASP A 101 -8.44 0.22 21.90
C ASP A 101 -8.31 -1.01 22.82
N THR A 102 -8.12 -2.17 22.20
CA THR A 102 -7.36 -3.26 22.82
C THR A 102 -6.21 -3.65 21.88
N GLN A 103 -5.28 -2.72 21.62
CA GLN A 103 -3.87 -2.98 21.28
C GLN A 103 -3.08 -1.67 21.03
N PRO A 104 -1.75 -1.65 21.30
CA PRO A 104 -0.93 -0.45 21.33
C PRO A 104 -0.44 -0.01 19.94
N ALA A 105 -0.29 1.30 19.76
CA ALA A 105 0.05 1.93 18.49
C ALA A 105 1.54 1.79 18.10
N PRO A 106 1.88 1.56 16.81
CA PRO A 106 3.22 1.77 16.30
C PRO A 106 3.45 3.23 15.90
N ALA A 107 4.63 3.73 16.25
CA ALA A 107 5.12 5.04 15.88
C ALA A 107 5.45 5.11 14.39
N SER A 108 4.83 6.04 13.64
CA SER A 108 5.56 6.84 12.66
C SER A 108 4.79 8.13 12.32
N LYS A 109 5.39 9.26 12.68
CA LYS A 109 5.06 10.56 12.09
C LYS A 109 5.95 10.73 10.87
N ARG A 110 5.37 10.79 9.67
CA ARG A 110 5.94 11.53 8.53
C ARG A 110 4.90 12.48 7.94
N LEU A 111 5.26 13.76 8.04
CA LEU A 111 4.79 15.02 7.43
C LEU A 111 3.48 15.05 6.58
N PRO A 112 2.59 16.04 6.84
CA PRO A 112 1.55 16.43 5.89
C PRO A 112 2.11 17.48 4.93
N GLY A 113 2.08 17.22 3.62
CA GLY A 113 2.56 18.20 2.65
C GLY A 113 2.64 17.72 1.20
N ALA A 114 1.59 17.07 0.70
CA ALA A 114 1.38 16.98 -0.74
C ALA A 114 -0.05 17.44 -1.02
N GLY A 115 -0.17 18.55 -1.75
CA GLY A 115 -1.45 19.15 -2.11
C GLY A 115 -2.28 18.15 -2.89
N THR A 116 -3.40 17.74 -2.31
CA THR A 116 -4.48 17.06 -3.01
C THR A 116 -5.11 18.03 -4.01
N MET A 117 -4.61 18.03 -5.23
CA MET A 117 -5.35 18.59 -6.37
C MET A 117 -6.58 17.72 -6.62
N PRO A 118 -7.77 18.31 -6.84
CA PRO A 118 -8.95 17.57 -7.24
C PRO A 118 -8.82 17.30 -8.75
N LEU A 119 -8.07 16.27 -9.12
CA LEU A 119 -8.17 15.73 -10.47
C LEU A 119 -9.50 15.00 -10.58
N ALA A 120 -10.38 15.50 -11.45
CA ALA A 120 -11.62 14.85 -11.81
C ALA A 120 -11.33 13.46 -12.41
N GLY A 121 -11.77 12.40 -11.71
CA GLY A 121 -11.50 11.01 -12.05
C GLY A 121 -10.27 10.43 -11.31
N SER A 122 -10.28 9.12 -11.04
CA SER A 122 -9.13 8.50 -10.36
C SER A 122 -7.86 8.71 -11.20
N PRO A 123 -6.79 9.29 -10.62
CA PRO A 123 -5.59 9.63 -11.38
C PRO A 123 -4.98 8.37 -11.98
N ARG A 124 -4.47 8.44 -13.21
CA ARG A 124 -3.78 7.30 -13.82
C ARG A 124 -2.40 7.18 -13.20
N ILE A 125 -1.86 5.96 -13.14
CA ILE A 125 -0.49 5.72 -12.63
C ILE A 125 0.54 6.62 -13.29
N THR A 126 0.47 6.80 -14.61
CA THR A 126 1.42 7.68 -15.31
C THR A 126 1.33 9.13 -14.86
N ASP A 127 0.15 9.61 -14.46
CA ASP A 127 0.00 11.00 -14.00
C ASP A 127 0.62 11.15 -12.61
N ILE A 128 0.43 10.13 -11.74
CA ILE A 128 1.07 10.04 -10.42
C ILE A 128 2.60 10.01 -10.56
N LEU A 129 3.14 9.17 -11.45
CA LEU A 129 4.59 9.04 -11.66
C LEU A 129 5.22 10.27 -12.31
N VAL A 130 4.49 10.98 -13.17
CA VAL A 130 4.96 12.27 -13.72
C VAL A 130 4.94 13.33 -12.63
N HIS A 131 3.92 13.34 -11.77
CA HIS A 131 3.84 14.28 -10.66
C HIS A 131 4.92 14.03 -9.60
N SER A 132 5.26 12.77 -9.32
CA SER A 132 6.35 12.43 -8.39
C SER A 132 7.75 12.67 -8.98
N GLY A 133 7.85 12.99 -10.28
CA GLY A 133 9.12 13.17 -10.99
C GLY A 133 9.82 11.87 -11.39
N ALA A 134 9.23 10.71 -11.09
CA ALA A 134 9.79 9.40 -11.44
C ALA A 134 9.68 9.08 -12.94
N LEU A 135 8.81 9.76 -13.68
CA LEU A 135 8.57 9.54 -15.11
C LEU A 135 8.52 10.86 -15.87
N THR A 136 9.17 10.92 -17.03
CA THR A 136 9.05 12.07 -17.94
C THR A 136 7.71 12.06 -18.69
N GLY A 137 7.21 13.24 -19.07
CA GLY A 137 5.95 13.35 -19.84
C GLY A 137 5.98 12.57 -21.16
N ASP A 138 7.13 12.52 -21.83
CA ASP A 138 7.30 11.75 -23.07
C ASP A 138 7.37 10.24 -22.80
N GLY A 139 8.03 9.82 -21.72
CA GLY A 139 7.97 8.43 -21.25
C GLY A 139 6.53 7.97 -20.97
N ALA A 140 5.70 8.83 -20.38
CA ALA A 140 4.28 8.55 -20.18
C ALA A 140 3.51 8.37 -21.49
N LYS A 141 3.81 9.17 -22.53
CA LYS A 141 3.20 9.00 -23.87
C LYS A 141 3.59 7.67 -24.50
N ILE A 142 4.88 7.30 -24.44
CA ILE A 142 5.40 6.03 -24.98
C ILE A 142 4.74 4.84 -24.27
N ALA A 143 4.70 4.85 -22.94
CA ALA A 143 4.07 3.79 -22.16
C ALA A 143 2.58 3.62 -22.49
N ARG A 144 1.85 4.73 -22.68
CA ARG A 144 0.44 4.72 -23.09
C ARG A 144 0.27 4.15 -24.50
N ALA A 145 1.11 4.54 -25.44
CA ALA A 145 1.07 4.03 -26.81
C ALA A 145 1.34 2.51 -26.85
N TYR A 146 2.36 2.06 -26.11
CA TYR A 146 2.67 0.63 -25.98
C TYR A 146 1.51 -0.16 -25.35
N SER A 147 0.97 0.33 -24.22
CA SER A 147 -0.18 -0.29 -23.54
C SER A 147 -1.40 -0.41 -24.46
N ARG A 148 -1.73 0.65 -25.24
CA ARG A 148 -2.84 0.62 -26.20
C ARG A 148 -2.61 -0.38 -27.34
N ARG A 149 -1.39 -0.41 -27.90
CA ARG A 149 -1.03 -1.31 -29.01
C ARG A 149 -1.07 -2.78 -28.60
N THR A 150 -0.52 -3.10 -27.43
CA THR A 150 -0.35 -4.49 -26.99
C THR A 150 -1.51 -5.00 -26.13
N GLY A 151 -2.31 -4.11 -25.54
CA GLY A 151 -3.31 -4.44 -24.52
C GLY A 151 -2.71 -4.78 -23.16
N ARG A 152 -1.41 -4.50 -22.95
CA ARG A 152 -0.74 -4.67 -21.66
C ARG A 152 -1.23 -3.63 -20.65
N ARG A 153 -1.35 -4.01 -19.38
CA ARG A 153 -1.67 -3.07 -18.28
C ARG A 153 -0.60 -1.98 -18.22
N LEU A 154 -1.00 -0.76 -17.87
CA LEU A 154 -0.09 0.39 -17.90
C LEU A 154 1.07 0.26 -16.90
N SER A 155 0.81 -0.27 -15.70
CA SER A 155 1.86 -0.55 -14.70
C SER A 155 2.92 -1.53 -15.22
N LEU A 156 2.49 -2.58 -15.92
CA LEU A 156 3.39 -3.58 -16.50
C LEU A 156 4.13 -3.03 -17.72
N ALA A 157 3.45 -2.25 -18.56
CA ALA A 157 4.07 -1.58 -19.70
C ALA A 157 5.24 -0.68 -19.29
N LEU A 158 5.14 0.00 -18.15
CA LEU A 158 6.24 0.83 -17.61
C LEU A 158 7.47 -0.01 -17.23
N GLN A 159 7.25 -1.22 -16.71
CA GLN A 159 8.32 -2.15 -16.35
C GLN A 159 8.92 -2.84 -17.59
N ASP A 160 8.08 -3.29 -18.53
CA ASP A 160 8.50 -3.91 -19.79
C ASP A 160 9.43 -2.95 -20.58
N LEU A 161 9.09 -1.65 -20.60
CA LEU A 161 9.86 -0.60 -21.26
C LEU A 161 11.04 -0.06 -20.43
N ARG A 162 11.22 -0.54 -19.19
CA ARG A 162 12.24 -0.09 -18.23
C ARG A 162 12.27 1.43 -18.03
N LEU A 163 11.10 2.07 -18.07
CA LEU A 163 11.00 3.53 -17.92
C LEU A 163 11.05 3.98 -16.46
N VAL A 164 10.66 3.11 -15.54
CA VAL A 164 10.53 3.41 -14.11
C VAL A 164 10.91 2.16 -13.31
N ASP A 165 11.52 2.35 -12.15
CA ASP A 165 11.83 1.26 -11.23
C ASP A 165 10.55 0.62 -10.65
N GLY A 166 10.61 -0.67 -10.35
CA GLY A 166 9.49 -1.44 -9.82
C GLY A 166 8.97 -0.89 -8.48
N THR A 167 9.86 -0.29 -7.68
CA THR A 167 9.50 0.33 -6.40
C THR A 167 8.63 1.58 -6.57
N GLU A 168 8.98 2.45 -7.51
CA GLU A 168 8.22 3.65 -7.84
C GLU A 168 6.87 3.29 -8.46
N VAL A 169 6.81 2.26 -9.31
CA VAL A 169 5.55 1.74 -9.84
C VAL A 169 4.64 1.24 -8.72
N ALA A 170 5.18 0.50 -7.74
CA ALA A 170 4.41 0.02 -6.59
C ALA A 170 3.92 1.17 -5.70
N ARG A 171 4.73 2.21 -5.48
CA ARG A 171 4.30 3.42 -4.76
C ARG A 171 3.13 4.10 -5.47
N ALA A 172 3.21 4.26 -6.78
CA ALA A 172 2.12 4.83 -7.58
C ALA A 172 0.85 3.96 -7.58
N ILE A 173 0.99 2.63 -7.54
CA ILE A 173 -0.14 1.70 -7.35
C ILE A 173 -0.81 1.95 -5.99
N GLY A 174 -0.01 2.06 -4.92
CA GLY A 174 -0.50 2.33 -3.56
C GLY A 174 -1.26 3.65 -3.49
N GLU A 175 -0.69 4.73 -4.01
CA GLU A 175 -1.33 6.05 -4.06
C GLU A 175 -2.65 6.02 -4.84
N ARG A 176 -2.68 5.35 -6.01
CA ARG A 176 -3.88 5.26 -6.84
C ARG A 176 -5.02 4.49 -6.16
N GLN A 177 -4.69 3.44 -5.41
CA GLN A 177 -5.66 2.54 -4.80
C GLN A 177 -5.95 2.86 -3.32
N GLY A 178 -5.27 3.86 -2.74
CA GLY A 178 -5.41 4.24 -1.34
C GLY A 178 -4.82 3.20 -0.38
N MET A 179 -3.76 2.51 -0.78
CA MET A 179 -3.08 1.47 0.00
C MET A 179 -1.69 1.95 0.42
N PRO A 180 -1.19 1.59 1.61
CA PRO A 180 0.20 1.85 1.99
C PRO A 180 1.15 1.12 1.05
N PHE A 181 2.31 1.73 0.81
CA PHE A 181 3.44 1.09 0.15
C PHE A 181 4.31 0.38 1.19
N GLY A 182 4.77 -0.83 0.88
CA GLY A 182 5.67 -1.61 1.72
C GLY A 182 6.48 -2.62 0.91
N HIS A 183 7.48 -3.19 1.58
CA HIS A 183 8.32 -4.25 1.03
C HIS A 183 8.01 -5.57 1.73
N VAL A 184 8.27 -6.68 1.05
CA VAL A 184 8.29 -7.98 1.72
C VAL A 184 9.65 -8.08 2.39
N ASP A 185 9.75 -7.65 3.65
CA ASP A 185 11.02 -7.55 4.38
C ASP A 185 11.32 -8.76 5.27
N GLY A 186 10.32 -9.58 5.55
CA GLY A 186 10.43 -10.77 6.39
C GLY A 186 10.96 -12.01 5.64
N PRO A 187 11.35 -13.05 6.40
CA PRO A 187 11.56 -14.37 5.85
C PRO A 187 10.23 -14.91 5.31
N LEU A 188 10.30 -15.67 4.22
CA LEU A 188 9.11 -16.23 3.58
C LEU A 188 8.80 -17.61 4.16
N ASP A 189 7.84 -17.64 5.07
CA ASP A 189 7.44 -18.85 5.76
C ASP A 189 6.67 -19.83 4.85
N SER A 190 6.83 -21.12 5.13
CA SER A 190 6.05 -22.22 4.55
C SER A 190 4.55 -22.09 4.80
N TYR A 191 4.13 -21.42 5.88
CA TYR A 191 2.71 -21.25 6.21
C TYR A 191 1.99 -20.19 5.36
N CYS A 192 2.69 -19.46 4.48
CA CYS A 192 2.07 -18.45 3.62
C CYS A 192 1.03 -19.02 2.65
N SER A 193 1.15 -20.29 2.24
CA SER A 193 0.18 -20.97 1.36
C SER A 193 -1.18 -21.24 2.01
N VAL A 194 -1.32 -21.02 3.33
CA VAL A 194 -2.58 -21.19 4.06
C VAL A 194 -3.60 -20.13 3.67
N PHE A 195 -3.16 -18.91 3.36
CA PHE A 195 -4.05 -17.79 3.07
C PHE A 195 -4.49 -17.73 1.61
N LEU A 196 -3.57 -18.06 0.70
CA LEU A 196 -3.81 -18.14 -0.74
C LEU A 196 -3.07 -19.37 -1.25
N SER A 197 -3.76 -20.23 -1.99
CA SER A 197 -3.10 -21.32 -2.71
C SER A 197 -2.13 -20.75 -3.76
N LEU A 198 -1.12 -21.52 -4.16
CA LEU A 198 -0.13 -21.08 -5.17
C LEU A 198 -0.81 -20.56 -6.44
N HIS A 199 -1.83 -21.26 -6.94
CA HIS A 199 -2.58 -20.86 -8.14
C HIS A 199 -3.37 -19.56 -7.95
N GLU A 200 -3.94 -19.34 -6.76
CA GLU A 200 -4.65 -18.08 -6.45
C GLU A 200 -3.66 -16.92 -6.31
N ALA A 201 -2.53 -17.17 -5.64
CA ALA A 201 -1.45 -16.21 -5.47
C ALA A 201 -0.86 -15.81 -6.84
N GLU A 202 -0.60 -16.76 -7.73
CA GLU A 202 -0.17 -16.51 -9.12
C GLU A 202 -1.21 -15.74 -9.92
N ARG A 203 -2.49 -16.15 -9.87
CA ARG A 203 -3.58 -15.49 -10.61
C ARG A 203 -3.70 -14.02 -10.26
N PHE A 204 -3.76 -13.74 -8.97
CA PHE A 204 -3.93 -12.37 -8.50
C PHE A 204 -2.59 -11.63 -8.57
N CYS A 205 -1.46 -12.32 -8.49
CA CYS A 205 -0.17 -11.70 -8.19
C CYS A 205 -0.26 -10.97 -6.83
N ALA A 206 -0.72 -11.72 -5.84
CA ALA A 206 -0.84 -11.30 -4.46
C ALA A 206 -0.17 -12.32 -3.55
N PHE A 207 0.58 -11.85 -2.57
CA PHE A 207 1.21 -12.67 -1.56
C PHE A 207 0.65 -12.32 -0.18
N ALA A 208 0.24 -13.33 0.59
CA ALA A 208 -0.34 -13.12 1.90
C ALA A 208 0.59 -13.72 2.98
N GLN A 209 0.87 -12.93 4.00
CA GLN A 209 1.72 -13.30 5.12
C GLN A 209 1.07 -12.88 6.43
N ARG A 210 1.36 -13.61 7.50
CA ARG A 210 0.94 -13.21 8.84
C ARG A 210 1.76 -11.99 9.27
N ALA A 211 1.06 -10.94 9.64
CA ALA A 211 1.66 -9.71 10.14
C ALA A 211 2.11 -9.89 11.59
N GLU A 212 3.07 -9.09 12.06
CA GLU A 212 3.64 -9.19 13.41
C GLU A 212 2.60 -8.91 14.51
N ASP A 213 1.63 -8.04 14.23
CA ASP A 213 0.47 -7.70 15.05
C ASP A 213 -0.61 -8.80 15.07
N GLY A 214 -0.36 -9.94 14.42
CA GLY A 214 -1.26 -11.09 14.36
C GLY A 214 -2.33 -11.00 13.27
N GLY A 215 -2.30 -9.91 12.48
CA GLY A 215 -3.12 -9.74 11.29
C GLY A 215 -2.63 -10.54 10.08
N VAL A 216 -3.20 -10.26 8.91
CA VAL A 216 -2.75 -10.82 7.63
C VAL A 216 -2.49 -9.66 6.67
N ASP A 217 -1.23 -9.49 6.32
CA ASP A 217 -0.77 -8.57 5.30
C ASP A 217 -0.86 -9.23 3.94
N VAL A 218 -1.48 -8.52 3.00
CA VAL A 218 -1.65 -8.97 1.62
C VAL A 218 -0.93 -7.98 0.70
N TYR A 219 0.23 -8.40 0.22
CA TYR A 219 1.09 -7.68 -0.69
C TYR A 219 0.60 -7.84 -2.12
N ILE A 220 0.49 -6.71 -2.84
CA ILE A 220 -0.05 -6.64 -4.19
C ILE A 220 0.97 -6.02 -5.13
N GLY A 221 1.29 -6.72 -6.22
CA GLY A 221 2.21 -6.25 -7.26
C GLY A 221 1.54 -5.62 -8.48
N GLU A 222 0.21 -5.69 -8.60
CA GLU A 222 -0.54 -5.26 -9.79
C GLU A 222 -1.74 -4.35 -9.51
N GLU A 223 -2.24 -3.73 -10.58
CA GLU A 223 -3.52 -3.04 -10.55
C GLU A 223 -4.70 -4.01 -10.71
N TYR A 224 -5.69 -3.89 -9.83
CA TYR A 224 -6.91 -4.69 -9.92
C TYR A 224 -8.11 -3.89 -10.40
N SER A 225 -8.91 -4.54 -11.23
CA SER A 225 -10.29 -4.15 -11.49
C SER A 225 -11.20 -4.43 -10.29
N VAL A 226 -12.39 -3.81 -10.27
CA VAL A 226 -13.39 -4.04 -9.21
C VAL A 226 -13.76 -5.53 -9.07
N LEU A 227 -13.81 -6.26 -10.18
CA LEU A 227 -14.11 -7.68 -10.19
C LEU A 227 -12.98 -8.52 -9.58
N GLU A 228 -11.74 -8.20 -9.92
CA GLU A 228 -10.56 -8.87 -9.35
C GLU A 228 -10.47 -8.61 -7.85
N TRP A 229 -10.74 -7.39 -7.42
CA TRP A 229 -10.82 -7.04 -6.00
C TRP A 229 -11.86 -7.87 -5.25
N ARG A 230 -13.06 -8.03 -5.83
CA ARG A 230 -14.11 -8.87 -5.24
C ARG A 230 -13.69 -10.34 -5.17
N ALA A 231 -13.04 -10.85 -6.23
CA ALA A 231 -12.58 -12.23 -6.30
C ALA A 231 -11.45 -12.51 -5.30
N LEU A 232 -10.45 -11.62 -5.17
CA LEU A 232 -9.37 -11.73 -4.19
C LEU A 232 -9.93 -11.72 -2.76
N ARG A 233 -10.81 -10.77 -2.43
CA ARG A 233 -11.48 -10.73 -1.12
C ARG A 233 -12.35 -11.96 -0.85
N ALA A 234 -12.91 -12.59 -1.88
CA ALA A 234 -13.65 -13.84 -1.71
C ALA A 234 -12.71 -15.03 -1.46
N ALA A 235 -11.55 -15.09 -2.11
CA ALA A 235 -10.52 -16.10 -1.84
C ALA A 235 -10.00 -15.98 -0.39
N LEU A 236 -9.61 -14.79 0.04
CA LEU A 236 -9.14 -14.53 1.40
C LEU A 236 -10.19 -14.88 2.46
N ARG A 237 -11.48 -14.55 2.22
CA ARG A 237 -12.57 -14.92 3.13
C ARG A 237 -12.78 -16.43 3.24
N ARG A 238 -12.58 -17.20 2.16
CA ARG A 238 -12.63 -18.68 2.20
C ARG A 238 -11.50 -19.24 3.07
N ALA A 239 -10.36 -18.56 3.13
CA ALA A 239 -9.25 -18.90 4.00
C ALA A 239 -9.37 -18.34 5.44
N GLY A 240 -10.55 -17.81 5.83
CA GLY A 240 -10.79 -17.26 7.17
C GLY A 240 -10.25 -15.84 7.40
N VAL A 241 -9.72 -15.17 6.37
CA VAL A 241 -9.20 -13.81 6.47
C VAL A 241 -10.31 -12.79 6.21
N HIS A 242 -10.88 -12.24 7.29
CA HIS A 242 -12.01 -11.31 7.21
C HIS A 242 -11.59 -9.83 7.07
N ARG A 243 -10.41 -9.47 7.60
CA ARG A 243 -9.87 -8.09 7.59
C ARG A 243 -8.42 -8.08 7.09
N PRO A 244 -8.18 -8.38 5.80
CA PRO A 244 -6.83 -8.30 5.24
C PRO A 244 -6.33 -6.85 5.21
N HIS A 245 -5.08 -6.64 5.59
CA HIS A 245 -4.39 -5.36 5.40
C HIS A 245 -3.70 -5.39 4.03
N PHE A 246 -4.14 -4.56 3.09
CA PHE A 246 -3.59 -4.56 1.73
C PHE A 246 -2.43 -3.58 1.62
N ILE A 247 -1.30 -4.06 1.11
CA ILE A 247 -0.06 -3.30 0.93
C ILE A 247 0.36 -3.37 -0.54
N ALA A 248 0.70 -2.23 -1.15
CA ALA A 248 1.31 -2.20 -2.47
C ALA A 248 2.82 -2.49 -2.35
N ALA A 249 3.30 -3.49 -3.08
CA ALA A 249 4.70 -3.91 -3.06
C ALA A 249 5.29 -4.06 -4.46
N PRO A 250 6.62 -4.00 -4.62
CA PRO A 250 7.27 -4.23 -5.91
C PRO A 250 6.88 -5.58 -6.49
N LEU A 251 6.53 -5.60 -7.78
CA LEU A 251 6.06 -6.82 -8.47
C LEU A 251 7.07 -7.97 -8.38
N ALA A 252 8.36 -7.66 -8.48
CA ALA A 252 9.44 -8.63 -8.38
C ALA A 252 9.45 -9.32 -7.01
N GLU A 253 9.28 -8.57 -5.91
CA GLU A 253 9.24 -9.12 -4.55
C GLU A 253 8.02 -10.02 -4.35
N VAL A 254 6.84 -9.58 -4.79
CA VAL A 254 5.60 -10.38 -4.68
C VAL A 254 5.73 -11.66 -5.50
N ALA A 255 6.22 -11.57 -6.74
CA ALA A 255 6.37 -12.74 -7.60
C ALA A 255 7.45 -13.71 -7.10
N TYR A 256 8.55 -13.18 -6.54
CA TYR A 256 9.57 -13.98 -5.88
C TYR A 256 8.96 -14.72 -4.69
N ALA A 257 8.20 -14.01 -3.84
CA ALA A 257 7.57 -14.58 -2.67
C ALA A 257 6.60 -15.72 -3.02
N ILE A 258 5.77 -15.53 -4.04
CA ILE A 258 4.85 -16.56 -4.53
C ILE A 258 5.58 -17.85 -4.91
N ARG A 259 6.76 -17.75 -5.54
CA ARG A 259 7.50 -18.93 -6.01
C ARG A 259 8.35 -19.60 -4.92
N PHE A 260 9.01 -18.81 -4.08
CA PHE A 260 10.06 -19.32 -3.19
C PHE A 260 9.63 -19.46 -1.72
N ALA A 261 8.45 -18.93 -1.33
CA ALA A 261 7.97 -19.09 0.04
C ALA A 261 7.92 -20.56 0.46
N GLY A 262 8.54 -20.88 1.62
CA GLY A 262 8.61 -22.24 2.14
C GLY A 262 9.52 -23.21 1.39
N THR A 263 10.27 -22.76 0.39
CA THR A 263 11.20 -23.63 -0.35
C THR A 263 12.54 -23.75 0.37
N ALA A 264 13.23 -24.88 0.17
CA ALA A 264 14.58 -25.09 0.71
C ALA A 264 15.59 -24.03 0.20
N GLN A 265 15.34 -23.44 -0.97
CA GLN A 265 16.19 -22.38 -1.52
C GLN A 265 16.10 -21.09 -0.71
N GLU A 266 14.88 -20.68 -0.33
CA GLU A 266 14.71 -19.52 0.54
C GLU A 266 15.31 -19.77 1.93
N MET A 267 15.14 -20.98 2.47
CA MET A 267 15.77 -21.35 3.74
C MET A 267 17.30 -21.23 3.68
N ALA A 268 17.93 -21.68 2.59
CA ALA A 268 19.38 -21.56 2.40
C ALA A 268 19.83 -20.09 2.28
N ILE A 269 19.02 -19.23 1.64
CA ILE A 269 19.29 -17.79 1.55
C ILE A 269 19.21 -17.15 2.94
N GLU A 270 18.15 -17.42 3.71
CA GLU A 270 18.00 -16.89 5.06
C GLU A 270 19.12 -17.38 6.00
N GLN A 271 19.56 -18.64 5.86
CA GLN A 271 20.74 -19.16 6.56
C GLN A 271 22.01 -18.39 6.15
N THR A 272 22.19 -18.11 4.87
CA THR A 272 23.37 -17.38 4.37
C THR A 272 23.37 -15.92 4.84
N ILE A 273 22.20 -15.28 4.88
CA ILE A 273 22.02 -13.94 5.45
C ILE A 273 22.37 -13.97 6.94
N ALA A 274 21.89 -14.96 7.69
CA ALA A 274 22.19 -15.11 9.11
C ALA A 274 23.70 -15.29 9.37
N VAL A 275 24.38 -16.12 8.58
CA VAL A 275 25.84 -16.31 8.68
C VAL A 275 26.58 -15.01 8.33
N SER A 276 26.19 -14.33 7.25
CA SER A 276 26.84 -13.09 6.82
C SER A 276 26.71 -11.96 7.85
N LEU A 277 25.63 -11.95 8.65
CA LEU A 277 25.43 -10.99 9.71
C LEU A 277 26.25 -11.29 10.98
N MET A 278 26.74 -12.52 11.17
CA MET A 278 27.61 -12.88 12.29
C MET A 278 29.05 -12.37 12.10
N ASP A 279 29.49 -12.21 10.85
CA ASP A 279 30.89 -11.87 10.50
C ASP A 279 31.18 -10.35 10.48
N GLY A 280 30.17 -9.48 10.68
CA GLY A 280 30.31 -8.03 10.59
C GLY A 280 29.49 -7.24 11.62
N PRO A 281 29.69 -5.92 11.74
CA PRO A 281 28.86 -5.08 12.61
C PRO A 281 27.40 -5.11 12.11
N ILE A 282 26.49 -5.57 12.98
CA ILE A 282 25.05 -5.68 12.67
C ILE A 282 24.45 -4.27 12.63
N ILE A 283 24.42 -3.68 11.44
CA ILE A 283 23.66 -2.44 11.20
C ILE A 283 22.19 -2.84 11.05
N GLU A 284 21.31 -2.24 11.85
CA GLU A 284 19.85 -2.48 11.76
C GLU A 284 19.34 -2.27 10.33
N GLY A 285 18.56 -3.23 9.83
CA GLY A 285 17.98 -3.18 8.49
C GLY A 285 18.87 -3.70 7.35
N THR A 286 20.11 -4.14 7.63
CA THR A 286 20.99 -4.75 6.61
C THR A 286 20.36 -5.99 6.00
N GLU A 287 19.77 -6.87 6.81
CA GLU A 287 19.02 -8.04 6.33
C GLU A 287 17.90 -7.67 5.35
N ARG A 288 17.12 -6.63 5.66
CA ARG A 288 16.01 -6.17 4.80
C ARG A 288 16.54 -5.65 3.47
N ALA A 289 17.63 -4.89 3.49
CA ALA A 289 18.28 -4.40 2.29
C ALA A 289 18.80 -5.54 1.40
N ILE A 290 19.44 -6.57 2.00
CA ILE A 290 19.91 -7.76 1.29
C ILE A 290 18.74 -8.50 0.63
N ARG A 291 17.67 -8.77 1.39
CA ARG A 291 16.46 -9.43 0.86
C ARG A 291 15.89 -8.66 -0.34
N ARG A 292 15.73 -7.34 -0.23
CA ARG A 292 15.24 -6.49 -1.33
C ARG A 292 16.14 -6.58 -2.55
N GLN A 293 17.47 -6.55 -2.36
CA GLN A 293 18.43 -6.65 -3.47
C GLN A 293 18.36 -8.02 -4.17
N LEU A 294 18.24 -9.11 -3.43
CA LEU A 294 18.14 -10.46 -3.98
C LEU A 294 16.82 -10.68 -4.74
N ARG A 295 15.74 -10.05 -4.26
CA ARG A 295 14.37 -10.19 -4.82
C ARG A 295 14.13 -9.26 -6.02
N ALA A 296 14.77 -8.08 -6.06
CA ALA A 296 14.59 -7.07 -7.11
C ALA A 296 14.77 -7.57 -8.56
N PRO A 297 15.78 -8.39 -8.92
CA PRO A 297 15.97 -8.84 -10.30
C PRO A 297 14.98 -9.92 -10.74
N TYR A 298 14.16 -10.45 -9.83
CA TYR A 298 13.26 -11.55 -10.15
C TYR A 298 12.20 -11.14 -11.18
N ARG A 299 12.01 -12.00 -12.18
CA ARG A 299 10.97 -11.86 -13.21
C ARG A 299 10.07 -13.07 -13.17
N ARG A 300 8.76 -12.83 -13.15
CA ARG A 300 7.76 -13.91 -13.28
C ARG A 300 7.73 -14.43 -14.71
N LEU A 301 7.34 -15.70 -14.84
CA LEU A 301 7.24 -16.38 -16.13
C LEU A 301 6.37 -15.62 -17.14
N GLU A 302 5.24 -15.06 -16.70
CA GLU A 302 4.35 -14.30 -17.58
C GLU A 302 5.01 -13.12 -18.26
N ASP A 303 5.87 -12.41 -17.53
CA ASP A 303 6.55 -11.23 -18.08
C ASP A 303 7.63 -11.67 -19.05
N LEU A 304 8.38 -12.74 -18.74
CA LEU A 304 9.35 -13.33 -19.67
C LEU A 304 8.70 -13.79 -20.98
N LEU A 305 7.53 -14.42 -20.92
CA LEU A 305 6.79 -14.85 -22.12
C LEU A 305 6.31 -13.66 -22.96
N VAL A 306 5.92 -12.55 -22.33
CA VAL A 306 5.48 -11.34 -23.03
C VAL A 306 6.68 -10.58 -23.62
N GLU A 307 7.76 -10.41 -22.85
CA GLU A 307 8.99 -9.74 -23.28
C GLU A 307 9.62 -10.43 -24.50
N ARG A 308 9.61 -11.77 -24.52
CA ARG A 308 10.09 -12.58 -25.66
C ARG A 308 9.13 -12.60 -26.85
N GLY A 309 7.94 -12.00 -26.72
CA GLY A 309 6.91 -12.01 -27.75
C GLY A 309 6.26 -13.39 -27.97
N LEU A 310 6.47 -14.34 -27.05
CA LEU A 310 5.90 -15.69 -27.13
C LEU A 310 4.40 -15.69 -26.88
N ILE A 311 3.92 -14.78 -26.02
CA ILE A 311 2.50 -14.57 -25.79
C ILE A 311 2.12 -13.09 -25.88
N ARG A 312 1.04 -12.79 -26.60
CA ARG A 312 0.49 -11.43 -26.63
C ARG A 312 -0.21 -11.12 -25.29
N PRO A 313 -0.11 -9.90 -24.73
CA PRO A 313 -0.72 -9.56 -23.44
C PRO A 313 -2.23 -9.83 -23.34
N ARG A 314 -2.99 -9.56 -24.41
CA ARG A 314 -4.43 -9.88 -24.46
C ARG A 314 -4.71 -11.38 -24.29
N ARG A 315 -3.82 -12.23 -24.80
CA ARG A 315 -3.95 -13.69 -24.69
C ARG A 315 -3.54 -14.18 -23.32
N LEU A 316 -2.51 -13.58 -22.72
CA LEU A 316 -2.13 -13.87 -21.34
C LEU A 316 -3.31 -13.67 -20.37
N GLN A 317 -4.16 -12.66 -20.60
CA GLN A 317 -5.39 -12.48 -19.83
C GLN A 317 -6.38 -13.66 -19.97
N LEU A 318 -6.45 -14.29 -21.15
CA LEU A 318 -7.26 -15.50 -21.36
C LEU A 318 -6.65 -16.72 -20.65
N VAL A 319 -5.32 -16.85 -20.69
CA VAL A 319 -4.58 -17.90 -19.96
C VAL A 319 -4.84 -17.79 -18.46
N ARG A 320 -4.72 -16.59 -17.87
CA ARG A 320 -5.04 -16.35 -16.46
C ARG A 320 -6.48 -16.71 -16.08
N ARG A 321 -7.44 -16.59 -17.01
CA ARG A 321 -8.82 -17.05 -16.78
C ARG A 321 -8.89 -18.57 -16.76
N ARG A 322 -8.20 -19.27 -17.65
CA ARG A 322 -8.19 -20.75 -17.70
C ARG A 322 -7.54 -21.39 -16.48
N ILE A 323 -6.53 -20.74 -15.89
CA ILE A 323 -5.93 -21.20 -14.61
C ILE A 323 -7.00 -21.46 -13.54
N LEU A 324 -8.10 -20.70 -13.55
CA LEU A 324 -9.20 -20.91 -12.60
C LEU A 324 -10.00 -22.15 -12.86
N ASP A 325 -10.31 -22.39 -14.14
CA ASP A 325 -11.22 -23.45 -14.54
C ASP A 325 -10.54 -24.81 -14.37
N THR A 326 -9.22 -24.87 -14.63
CA THR A 326 -8.44 -26.12 -14.60
C THR A 326 -7.71 -26.36 -13.28
N ARG A 327 -7.52 -25.32 -12.44
CA ARG A 327 -6.65 -25.34 -11.24
C ARG A 327 -5.21 -25.80 -11.52
N SER A 328 -4.74 -25.61 -12.75
CA SER A 328 -3.39 -25.93 -13.16
C SER A 328 -2.50 -24.70 -13.06
N GLY A 329 -1.19 -24.90 -12.87
CA GLY A 329 -0.24 -23.79 -12.84
C GLY A 329 -0.18 -23.09 -14.20
N LEU A 330 0.32 -21.85 -14.20
CA LEU A 330 0.52 -21.11 -15.46
C LEU A 330 1.35 -21.92 -16.48
N GLN A 331 2.40 -22.61 -16.02
CA GLN A 331 3.26 -23.44 -16.86
C GLN A 331 2.47 -24.52 -17.62
N ASP A 332 1.55 -25.20 -16.94
CA ASP A 332 0.74 -26.28 -17.51
C ASP A 332 -0.20 -25.72 -18.59
N VAL A 333 -0.91 -24.64 -18.27
CA VAL A 333 -1.87 -24.01 -19.20
C VAL A 333 -1.16 -23.46 -20.45
N VAL A 334 0.06 -22.94 -20.29
CA VAL A 334 0.86 -22.43 -21.41
C VAL A 334 1.45 -23.56 -22.24
N ARG A 335 1.84 -24.69 -21.63
CA ARG A 335 2.36 -25.87 -22.34
C ARG A 335 1.33 -26.47 -23.29
N ASP A 336 0.05 -26.43 -22.93
CA ASP A 336 -1.05 -26.90 -23.78
C ASP A 336 -1.37 -25.94 -24.95
N ASP A 337 -0.76 -24.75 -24.97
CA ASP A 337 -0.98 -23.76 -26.03
C ASP A 337 -0.13 -24.03 -27.27
N ARG A 338 -0.73 -24.75 -28.24
CA ARG A 338 -0.11 -25.12 -29.54
C ARG A 338 0.39 -23.94 -30.39
N ARG A 339 0.02 -22.70 -30.08
CA ARG A 339 0.45 -21.52 -30.86
C ARG A 339 1.78 -20.94 -30.35
N ILE A 340 2.30 -21.41 -29.23
CA ILE A 340 3.62 -21.04 -28.74
C ILE A 340 4.61 -22.10 -29.23
N PRO A 341 5.72 -21.72 -29.90
CA PRO A 341 6.72 -22.68 -30.33
C PRO A 341 7.24 -23.49 -29.14
N PRO A 342 7.14 -24.83 -29.17
CA PRO A 342 7.39 -25.67 -27.99
C PRO A 342 8.86 -25.60 -27.53
N PHE A 343 9.79 -25.47 -28.48
CA PHE A 343 11.21 -25.34 -28.17
C PHE A 343 11.51 -24.04 -27.41
N THR A 344 11.02 -22.90 -27.91
CA THR A 344 11.27 -21.60 -27.28
C THR A 344 10.54 -21.46 -25.95
N LEU A 345 9.38 -22.11 -25.81
CA LEU A 345 8.69 -22.21 -24.52
C LEU A 345 9.52 -23.03 -23.53
N ALA A 346 9.99 -24.21 -23.93
CA ALA A 346 10.80 -25.08 -23.07
C ALA A 346 12.09 -24.39 -22.62
N GLU A 347 12.77 -23.67 -23.50
CA GLU A 347 13.95 -22.88 -23.17
C GLU A 347 13.63 -21.77 -22.16
N THR A 348 12.52 -21.03 -22.37
CA THR A 348 12.10 -19.96 -21.44
C THR A 348 11.69 -20.51 -20.08
N VAL A 349 11.00 -21.65 -20.04
CA VAL A 349 10.64 -22.33 -18.79
C VAL A 349 11.89 -22.87 -18.08
N ARG A 350 12.85 -23.42 -18.84
CA ARG A 350 14.13 -23.89 -18.29
C ARG A 350 14.89 -22.74 -17.63
N GLU A 351 15.09 -21.64 -18.34
CA GLU A 351 15.78 -20.47 -17.81
C GLU A 351 15.06 -19.87 -16.59
N PHE A 352 13.72 -19.81 -16.64
CA PHE A 352 12.92 -19.41 -15.49
C PHE A 352 13.17 -20.35 -14.30
N ASN A 353 13.17 -21.66 -14.50
CA ASN A 353 13.36 -22.67 -13.44
C ASN A 353 14.80 -22.68 -12.88
N GLU A 354 15.78 -22.42 -13.74
CA GLU A 354 17.21 -22.31 -13.42
C GLU A 354 17.57 -21.00 -12.72
N TRP A 355 16.72 -19.97 -12.81
CA TRP A 355 16.94 -18.72 -12.09
C TRP A 355 17.17 -18.98 -10.60
N ARG A 356 18.28 -18.43 -10.10
CA ARG A 356 18.68 -18.42 -8.69
C ARG A 356 19.05 -17.00 -8.32
N PRO A 357 18.73 -16.55 -7.11
CA PRO A 357 19.23 -15.27 -6.62
C PRO A 357 20.76 -15.35 -6.54
N ALA A 358 21.43 -14.38 -7.16
CA ALA A 358 22.89 -14.32 -7.12
C ALA A 358 23.31 -13.88 -5.73
N ILE A 359 23.68 -14.84 -4.88
CA ILE A 359 24.34 -14.59 -3.60
C ILE A 359 25.80 -14.23 -3.93
N ALA A 360 26.04 -13.00 -4.40
CA ALA A 360 27.39 -12.47 -4.40
C ALA A 360 27.86 -12.34 -2.93
N PRO A 361 29.14 -12.60 -2.60
CA PRO A 361 29.65 -12.31 -1.26
C PRO A 361 29.36 -10.85 -0.94
N LEU A 362 28.52 -10.65 0.07
CA LEU A 362 27.96 -9.37 0.46
C LEU A 362 29.09 -8.52 1.06
N ASN A 363 29.80 -7.77 0.23
CA ASN A 363 30.76 -6.80 0.75
C ASN A 363 29.98 -5.66 1.45
N PRO A 364 30.22 -5.42 2.75
CA PRO A 364 29.44 -4.48 3.57
C PRO A 364 29.61 -3.00 3.17
N VAL A 365 30.45 -2.69 2.17
CA VAL A 365 30.78 -1.33 1.74
C VAL A 365 30.48 -1.12 0.25
N THR A 366 29.53 -1.86 -0.32
CA THR A 366 29.10 -1.56 -1.69
C THR A 366 28.01 -0.49 -1.63
N PRO A 367 28.28 0.78 -2.01
CA PRO A 367 27.23 1.78 -2.11
C PRO A 367 26.20 1.21 -3.08
N SER A 368 24.93 1.16 -2.66
CA SER A 368 23.75 0.79 -3.44
C SER A 368 24.12 0.61 -4.90
N ALA A 369 24.45 -0.63 -5.29
CA ALA A 369 24.80 -0.89 -6.67
C ALA A 369 23.60 -0.39 -7.45
N ARG A 370 23.78 0.75 -8.13
CA ARG A 370 22.84 1.19 -9.14
C ARG A 370 22.75 -0.03 -10.02
N PHE A 371 21.61 -0.68 -9.98
CA PHE A 371 21.30 -1.67 -10.98
C PHE A 371 21.30 -0.86 -12.26
N ASP A 372 22.44 -0.85 -12.95
CA ASP A 372 22.60 -0.21 -14.24
C ASP A 372 21.65 -0.99 -15.15
N SER A 373 20.44 -0.47 -15.28
CA SER A 373 19.41 -0.95 -16.20
C SER A 373 19.89 -0.91 -17.66
N GLN A 374 21.07 -0.32 -17.91
CA GLN A 374 21.79 -0.23 -19.18
C GLN A 374 22.83 -1.34 -19.42
N ALA A 375 23.27 -2.09 -18.39
CA ALA A 375 24.26 -3.17 -18.57
C ALA A 375 23.58 -4.54 -18.72
N GLY A 376 22.65 -4.63 -19.68
CA GLY A 376 22.12 -5.89 -20.18
C GLY A 376 21.95 -5.71 -21.68
N GLY A 377 22.76 -6.42 -22.45
CA GLY A 377 22.98 -6.22 -23.88
C GLY A 377 21.71 -5.94 -24.67
N ALA A 378 21.87 -5.13 -25.72
CA ALA A 378 20.88 -4.68 -26.67
C ALA A 378 19.84 -5.75 -27.10
N TYR A 379 18.87 -6.03 -26.25
CA TYR A 379 17.67 -6.77 -26.60
C TYR A 379 16.56 -5.75 -26.76
N ARG A 380 16.58 -5.06 -27.91
CA ARG A 380 15.38 -4.40 -28.40
C ARG A 380 14.31 -5.48 -28.51
N PRO A 381 13.12 -5.33 -27.90
CA PRO A 381 12.02 -6.22 -28.25
C PRO A 381 11.88 -6.15 -29.76
N ARG A 382 12.04 -7.29 -30.45
CA ARG A 382 11.82 -7.34 -31.90
C ARG A 382 10.38 -6.91 -32.11
N LEU A 383 10.22 -5.65 -32.51
CA LEU A 383 9.01 -5.12 -33.11
C LEU A 383 8.81 -5.92 -34.39
N ALA A 384 8.15 -7.07 -34.27
CA ALA A 384 7.63 -7.78 -35.44
C ALA A 384 6.64 -6.82 -36.11
N ALA A 385 7.00 -6.44 -37.35
CA ALA A 385 6.18 -5.65 -38.26
C ALA A 385 4.83 -6.33 -38.52
#